data_AF-A0A934NA41-F1
#
_entry.id   AF-A0A934NA41-F1
#
_cell.length_a   1.000
_cell.length_b   1.000
_cell.length_c   1.000
_cell.angle_alpha   90.00
_cell.angle_beta   90.00
_cell.angle_gamma   90.00
#
_symmetry.space_group_name_H-M   'P 1'
#
loop_
_entity.id
_entity.type
_entity.pdbx_description
1 polymer ?
#
loop_
_entity_poly.entity_id
_entity_poly.type
_entity_poly.pdbx_seq_one_letter_code
_entity_poly.pdbx_strand_id
1 'polypeptide(L)'
;MPTYSEEMRELVLGTLWSLWTELGLSGWERHHQDVAVDLEALIVATARLAPLDARLTDEALDWCVTNGRLASAVRLKHLAGAADSTTRRALGTFAATVNANSRLNWPGATTPGAFTATGRSAEPELARPALIQLRLRALWGVSARAEVLRVMLAEGHRFMGISEVAALAAFGKDAVAEALENLQRGGLLEEAGARNLRVFRLGRRGDLVALVGTEPDWQRSWPWPDVLPIMVGILDASELPDMSPLARAAEIQRRLREWRPALARLGIVTGALGTGLDFLGGYEEFTRQALGKWSGVGQAAIPA
;
A
#
# COMPACT_ATOMS: atom_id res chain seq x y z
N MET A 1 6.00 26.17 -16.10
CA MET A 1 5.09 25.19 -15.47
C MET A 1 5.73 23.83 -15.62
N PRO A 2 5.68 22.96 -14.59
CA PRO A 2 6.23 21.61 -14.71
C PRO A 2 5.56 20.86 -15.86
N THR A 3 6.31 19.99 -16.52
CA THR A 3 5.77 19.04 -17.49
C THR A 3 4.87 18.03 -16.78
N TYR A 4 3.97 17.36 -17.51
CA TYR A 4 3.09 16.33 -16.94
C TYR A 4 3.89 15.22 -16.22
N SER A 5 5.02 14.76 -16.77
CA SER A 5 5.87 13.75 -16.12
C SER A 5 6.51 14.25 -14.83
N GLU A 6 6.95 15.52 -14.79
CA GLU A 6 7.50 16.12 -13.57
C GLU A 6 6.42 16.23 -12.49
N GLU A 7 5.21 16.65 -12.85
CA GLU A 7 4.06 16.74 -11.95
C GLU A 7 3.69 15.37 -11.36
N MET A 8 3.58 14.32 -12.19
CA MET A 8 3.27 12.96 -11.71
C MET A 8 4.36 12.44 -10.77
N ARG A 9 5.64 12.69 -11.10
CA ARG A 9 6.77 12.31 -10.25
C ARG A 9 6.72 13.00 -8.90
N GLU A 10 6.47 14.31 -8.88
CA GLU A 10 6.39 15.12 -7.66
C GLU A 10 5.27 14.63 -6.75
N LEU A 11 4.07 14.36 -7.29
CA LEU A 11 2.95 13.81 -6.54
C LEU A 11 3.23 12.41 -5.97
N VAL A 12 3.84 11.52 -6.76
CA VAL A 12 4.15 10.15 -6.31
C VAL A 12 5.23 10.15 -5.23
N LEU A 13 6.34 10.85 -5.45
CA LEU A 13 7.40 10.95 -4.44
C LEU A 13 6.92 11.66 -3.18
N GLY A 14 6.11 12.71 -3.33
CA GLY A 14 5.53 13.41 -2.20
C GLY A 14 4.59 12.56 -1.36
N THR A 15 3.85 11.65 -2.01
CA THR A 15 3.04 10.65 -1.31
C THR A 15 3.90 9.69 -0.51
N LEU A 16 4.97 9.14 -1.12
CA LEU A 16 5.87 8.22 -0.41
C LEU A 16 6.54 8.89 0.78
N TRP A 17 7.10 10.09 0.59
CA TRP A 17 7.69 10.89 1.66
C TRP A 17 6.69 11.13 2.78
N SER A 18 5.48 11.55 2.46
CA SER A 18 4.46 11.78 3.49
C SER A 18 4.10 10.51 4.26
N LEU A 19 4.01 9.34 3.62
CA LEU A 19 3.71 8.08 4.31
C LEU A 19 4.88 7.63 5.20
N TRP A 20 6.12 7.81 4.74
CA TRP A 20 7.33 7.52 5.50
C TRP A 20 7.52 8.49 6.67
N THR A 21 7.13 9.76 6.56
CA THR A 21 7.16 10.71 7.66
C THR A 21 6.20 10.32 8.79
N GLU A 22 5.07 9.68 8.49
CA GLU A 22 4.22 9.11 9.54
C GLU A 22 4.92 7.99 10.33
N LEU A 23 5.80 7.23 9.69
CA LEU A 23 6.65 6.20 10.31
C LEU A 23 7.85 6.78 11.08
N GLY A 24 8.00 8.10 11.13
CA GLY A 24 9.03 8.79 11.91
C GLY A 24 10.26 9.23 11.12
N LEU A 25 10.26 9.12 9.78
CA LEU A 25 11.34 9.66 8.96
C LEU A 25 11.30 11.19 8.98
N SER A 26 12.49 11.82 8.97
CA SER A 26 12.59 13.27 8.89
C SER A 26 12.26 13.76 7.47
N GLY A 27 11.09 14.38 7.33
CA GLY A 27 10.57 14.89 6.07
C GLY A 27 9.67 16.10 6.30
N TRP A 28 9.56 16.94 5.27
CA TRP A 28 8.74 18.15 5.30
C TRP A 28 7.28 17.89 4.88
N GLU A 29 7.06 16.85 4.08
CA GLU A 29 5.73 16.48 3.60
C GLU A 29 5.04 15.60 4.63
N ARG A 30 3.86 16.04 5.06
CA ARG A 30 3.06 15.32 6.05
C ARG A 30 1.57 15.61 5.86
N HIS A 31 0.92 14.75 5.09
CA HIS A 31 -0.50 14.86 4.70
C HIS A 31 -1.35 13.65 5.11
N HIS A 32 -0.72 12.63 5.71
CA HIS A 32 -1.32 11.31 5.96
C HIS A 32 -1.50 10.99 7.46
N GLN A 33 -1.56 11.99 8.34
CA GLN A 33 -1.63 11.83 9.80
C GLN A 33 -2.79 10.91 10.25
N ASP A 34 -3.92 11.01 9.55
CA ASP A 34 -5.15 10.27 9.82
C ASP A 34 -5.43 9.19 8.75
N VAL A 35 -4.45 8.84 7.93
CA VAL A 35 -4.59 7.82 6.87
C VAL A 35 -3.81 6.58 7.27
N ALA A 36 -4.47 5.42 7.29
CA ALA A 36 -3.83 4.15 7.61
C ALA A 36 -2.67 3.86 6.65
N VAL A 37 -1.45 3.73 7.17
CA VAL A 37 -0.26 3.32 6.40
C VAL A 37 -0.24 1.79 6.28
N ASP A 38 0.17 1.31 5.10
CA ASP A 38 0.51 -0.09 4.86
C ASP A 38 2.02 -0.22 4.64
N LEU A 39 2.73 -0.74 5.64
CA LEU A 39 4.19 -0.77 5.66
C LEU A 39 4.76 -1.59 4.50
N GLU A 40 4.25 -2.79 4.25
CA GLU A 40 4.81 -3.63 3.19
C GLU A 40 4.50 -3.11 1.80
N ALA A 41 3.31 -2.56 1.57
CA ALA A 41 2.99 -1.93 0.29
C ALA A 41 3.91 -0.72 0.04
N LEU A 42 4.15 0.09 1.08
CA LEU A 42 5.06 1.23 1.02
C LEU A 42 6.52 0.81 0.71
N ILE A 43 7.00 -0.26 1.35
CA ILE A 43 8.33 -0.84 1.07
C ILE A 43 8.43 -1.29 -0.39
N VAL A 44 7.42 -2.01 -0.90
CA VAL A 44 7.40 -2.51 -2.29
C VAL A 44 7.46 -1.35 -3.29
N ALA A 45 6.67 -0.30 -3.08
CA ALA A 45 6.65 0.88 -3.93
C ALA A 45 7.98 1.65 -3.86
N THR A 46 8.51 1.84 -2.65
CA THR A 46 9.79 2.53 -2.44
C THR A 46 10.93 1.80 -3.12
N ALA A 47 11.00 0.47 -3.01
CA ALA A 47 11.99 -0.33 -3.70
C ALA A 47 11.91 -0.15 -5.22
N ARG A 48 10.70 -0.14 -5.81
CA ARG A 48 10.48 0.05 -7.24
C ARG A 48 10.88 1.45 -7.73
N LEU A 49 10.74 2.46 -6.88
CA LEU A 49 11.01 3.86 -7.18
C LEU A 49 12.36 4.36 -6.68
N ALA A 50 13.19 3.46 -6.15
CA ALA A 50 14.51 3.79 -5.60
C ALA A 50 15.42 4.62 -6.53
N PRO A 51 15.46 4.38 -7.87
CA PRO A 51 16.27 5.19 -8.77
C PRO A 51 15.85 6.66 -8.89
N LEU A 52 14.66 7.03 -8.40
CA LEU A 52 14.11 8.38 -8.57
C LEU A 52 14.46 9.32 -7.42
N ASP A 53 14.69 8.80 -6.22
CA ASP A 53 15.08 9.56 -5.03
C ASP A 53 15.97 8.71 -4.12
N ALA A 54 17.29 8.95 -4.20
CA ALA A 54 18.28 8.25 -3.38
C ALA A 54 18.12 8.55 -1.89
N ARG A 55 17.72 9.77 -1.52
CA ARG A 55 17.53 10.16 -0.11
C ARG A 55 16.38 9.39 0.51
N LEU A 56 15.25 9.30 -0.19
CA LEU A 56 14.10 8.53 0.27
C LEU A 56 14.48 7.05 0.45
N THR A 57 15.23 6.51 -0.51
CA THR A 57 15.69 5.12 -0.49
C THR A 57 16.58 4.84 0.70
N ASP A 58 17.58 5.69 0.95
CA ASP A 58 18.52 5.52 2.06
C ASP A 58 17.83 5.63 3.42
N GLU A 59 16.92 6.61 3.59
CA GLU A 59 16.14 6.78 4.82
C GLU A 59 15.20 5.58 5.05
N ALA A 60 14.53 5.09 4.00
CA ALA A 60 13.68 3.91 4.09
C ALA A 60 14.47 2.64 4.43
N LEU A 61 15.66 2.47 3.84
CA LEU A 61 16.56 1.35 4.15
C LEU A 61 17.05 1.42 5.61
N ASP A 62 17.48 2.59 6.07
CA ASP A 62 17.90 2.80 7.47
C ASP A 62 16.76 2.46 8.44
N TRP A 63 15.54 2.94 8.12
CA TRP A 63 14.36 2.63 8.91
C TRP A 63 14.05 1.14 8.91
N CYS A 64 14.11 0.47 7.76
CA CYS A 64 13.86 -0.97 7.67
C CYS A 64 14.94 -1.81 8.38
N VAL A 65 16.18 -1.36 8.42
CA VAL A 65 17.25 -2.03 9.18
C VAL A 65 16.98 -1.94 10.69
N THR A 66 16.57 -0.77 11.18
CA THR A 66 16.29 -0.53 12.61
C THR A 66 14.96 -1.16 13.05
N ASN A 67 13.90 -0.93 12.28
CA ASN A 67 12.51 -1.21 12.67
C ASN A 67 11.89 -2.39 11.91
N GLY A 68 12.62 -3.06 11.01
CA GLY A 68 12.08 -4.07 10.10
C GLY A 68 11.48 -5.32 10.77
N ARG A 69 11.70 -5.52 12.07
CA ARG A 69 10.95 -6.48 12.90
C ARG A 69 9.44 -6.22 12.91
N LEU A 70 9.02 -5.00 12.60
CA LEU A 70 7.62 -4.58 12.48
C LEU A 70 7.02 -4.98 11.13
N ALA A 71 7.85 -5.31 10.13
CA ALA A 71 7.40 -5.75 8.81
C ALA A 71 7.12 -7.26 8.77
N SER A 72 6.12 -7.67 8.01
CA SER A 72 5.76 -9.06 7.79
C SER A 72 6.45 -9.62 6.55
N ALA A 73 7.38 -10.56 6.76
CA ALA A 73 7.99 -11.34 5.68
C ALA A 73 6.93 -12.09 4.83
N VAL A 74 5.86 -12.58 5.46
CA VAL A 74 4.77 -13.26 4.74
C VAL A 74 4.06 -12.31 3.79
N ARG A 75 3.69 -11.10 4.26
CA ARG A 75 3.05 -10.09 3.39
C ARG A 75 3.98 -9.63 2.29
N LEU A 76 5.25 -9.37 2.58
CA LEU A 76 6.24 -9.05 1.54
C LEU A 76 6.28 -10.11 0.45
N LYS A 77 6.28 -11.40 0.82
CA LYS A 77 6.21 -12.51 -0.15
C LYS A 77 4.93 -12.47 -1.00
N HIS A 78 3.78 -12.25 -0.36
CA HIS A 78 2.48 -12.21 -1.05
C HIS A 78 2.39 -11.02 -2.01
N LEU A 79 2.77 -9.82 -1.56
CA LEU A 79 2.78 -8.61 -2.39
C LEU A 79 3.80 -8.73 -3.54
N ALA A 80 4.99 -9.28 -3.27
CA ALA A 80 5.95 -9.61 -4.32
C ALA A 80 5.34 -10.56 -5.35
N GLY A 81 4.61 -11.59 -4.92
CA GLY A 81 3.95 -12.55 -5.81
C GLY A 81 2.92 -11.91 -6.76
N ALA A 82 2.29 -10.82 -6.36
CA ALA A 82 1.33 -10.07 -7.18
C ALA A 82 1.99 -8.98 -8.06
N ALA A 83 3.23 -8.61 -7.79
CA ALA A 83 3.94 -7.55 -8.50
C ALA A 83 4.56 -8.01 -9.83
N ASP A 84 4.79 -7.06 -10.74
CA ASP A 84 5.49 -7.30 -12.01
C ASP A 84 6.97 -7.70 -11.80
N SER A 85 7.64 -8.14 -12.86
CA SER A 85 9.03 -8.60 -12.78
C SER A 85 10.04 -7.50 -12.41
N THR A 86 9.79 -6.25 -12.78
CA THR A 86 10.64 -5.10 -12.46
C THR A 86 10.53 -4.78 -10.98
N THR A 87 9.30 -4.65 -10.47
CA THR A 87 9.00 -4.42 -9.06
C THR A 87 9.54 -5.55 -8.18
N ARG A 88 9.35 -6.82 -8.58
CA ARG A 88 9.92 -7.96 -7.85
C ARG A 88 11.44 -7.94 -7.77
N ARG A 89 12.12 -7.59 -8.87
CA ARG A 89 13.59 -7.48 -8.89
C ARG A 89 14.08 -6.37 -7.97
N ALA A 90 13.46 -5.20 -8.06
CA ALA A 90 13.80 -4.05 -7.22
C ALA A 90 13.60 -4.36 -5.73
N LEU A 91 12.47 -4.97 -5.37
CA LEU A 91 12.22 -5.46 -4.02
C LEU A 91 13.28 -6.49 -3.58
N GLY A 92 13.71 -7.39 -4.47
CA GLY A 92 14.73 -8.38 -4.16
C GLY A 92 16.08 -7.75 -3.80
N THR A 93 16.49 -6.67 -4.48
CA THR A 93 17.69 -5.90 -4.12
C THR A 93 17.49 -5.16 -2.79
N PHE A 94 16.33 -4.53 -2.59
CA PHE A 94 16.00 -3.85 -1.33
C PHE A 94 16.03 -4.81 -0.14
N ALA A 95 15.36 -5.96 -0.25
CA ALA A 95 15.32 -7.00 0.78
C ALA A 95 16.71 -7.59 1.06
N ALA A 96 17.54 -7.81 0.04
CA ALA A 96 18.92 -8.25 0.23
C ALA A 96 19.75 -7.22 1.00
N THR A 97 19.53 -5.93 0.73
CA THR A 97 20.20 -4.83 1.43
C THR A 97 19.79 -4.76 2.90
N VAL A 98 18.50 -4.88 3.21
CA VAL A 98 18.00 -4.95 4.59
C VAL A 98 18.55 -6.18 5.32
N ASN A 99 18.52 -7.36 4.69
CA ASN A 99 19.04 -8.60 5.29
C ASN A 99 20.55 -8.52 5.56
N ALA A 100 21.33 -7.94 4.66
CA ALA A 100 22.78 -7.79 4.83
C ALA A 100 23.17 -6.85 5.98
N ASN A 101 22.26 -5.95 6.39
CA ASN A 101 22.50 -4.95 7.42
C ASN A 101 21.70 -5.20 8.71
N SER A 102 20.98 -6.32 8.82
CA SER A 102 20.14 -6.63 9.99
C SER A 102 20.14 -8.13 10.31
N ARG A 103 19.34 -8.54 11.30
CA ARG A 103 19.11 -9.97 11.62
C ARG A 103 17.87 -10.55 10.91
N LEU A 104 17.30 -9.80 9.98
CA LEU A 104 16.08 -10.18 9.27
C LEU A 104 16.41 -11.15 8.13
N ASN A 105 15.38 -11.88 7.69
CA ASN A 105 15.45 -12.77 6.54
C ASN A 105 14.23 -12.56 5.65
N TRP A 106 14.14 -11.38 5.04
CA TRP A 106 13.07 -11.05 4.12
C TRP A 106 13.14 -11.90 2.84
N PRO A 107 11.99 -12.33 2.31
CA PRO A 107 11.92 -13.26 1.19
C PRO A 107 12.30 -12.56 -0.12
N GLY A 108 12.72 -13.36 -1.10
CA GLY A 108 13.02 -12.85 -2.45
C GLY A 108 14.30 -12.02 -2.54
N ALA A 109 15.11 -11.98 -1.47
CA ALA A 109 16.40 -11.31 -1.46
C ALA A 109 17.31 -11.83 -2.59
N THR A 110 17.93 -10.90 -3.32
CA THR A 110 18.90 -11.15 -4.39
C THR A 110 20.29 -10.63 -3.98
N THR A 111 20.88 -9.73 -4.76
CA THR A 111 22.16 -9.08 -4.44
C THR A 111 21.89 -7.75 -3.72
N PRO A 112 22.54 -7.50 -2.57
CA PRO A 112 22.45 -6.21 -1.88
C PRO A 112 22.93 -5.05 -2.75
N GLY A 113 22.27 -3.90 -2.62
CA GLY A 113 22.74 -2.63 -3.18
C GLY A 113 23.81 -1.99 -2.29
N ALA A 114 24.45 -0.93 -2.81
CA ALA A 114 25.34 -0.11 -2.01
C ALA A 114 24.52 0.69 -0.99
N PHE A 115 24.78 0.47 0.30
CA PHE A 115 24.10 1.14 1.40
C PHE A 115 24.98 1.08 2.65
N THR A 116 24.92 2.11 3.49
CA THR A 116 25.57 2.13 4.80
C THR A 116 24.55 2.57 5.83
N ALA A 117 24.18 1.65 6.72
CA ALA A 117 23.26 1.96 7.81
C ALA A 117 23.86 3.04 8.71
N THR A 118 23.06 4.07 8.96
CA THR A 118 23.40 5.18 9.86
C THR A 118 22.96 4.89 11.29
N GLY A 119 21.92 4.05 11.45
CA GLY A 119 21.31 3.73 12.75
C GLY A 119 20.64 4.93 13.41
N ARG A 120 20.35 5.99 12.66
CA ARG A 120 19.73 7.22 13.17
C ARG A 120 18.21 7.18 13.14
N SER A 121 17.62 6.23 12.42
CA SER A 121 16.17 6.02 12.44
C SER A 121 15.67 5.74 13.85
N ALA A 122 14.68 6.52 14.29
CA ALA A 122 14.01 6.31 15.57
C ALA A 122 12.92 5.23 15.45
N GLU A 123 12.48 4.68 16.58
CA GLU A 123 11.28 3.85 16.62
C GLU A 123 10.04 4.70 16.31
N PRO A 124 9.06 4.18 15.54
CA PRO A 124 7.84 4.90 15.23
C PRO A 124 6.95 5.09 16.47
N GLU A 125 6.30 6.25 16.57
CA GLU A 125 5.32 6.54 17.61
C GLU A 125 3.98 5.84 17.31
N LEU A 126 3.83 4.61 17.82
CA LEU A 126 2.68 3.74 17.50
C LEU A 126 1.31 4.32 17.88
N ALA A 127 1.25 5.33 18.77
CA ALA A 127 0.02 6.02 19.15
C ALA A 127 -0.59 6.87 18.02
N ARG A 128 0.17 7.14 16.94
CA ARG A 128 -0.34 7.86 15.75
C ARG A 128 -1.45 7.07 15.05
N PRO A 129 -2.58 7.71 14.67
CA PRO A 129 -3.69 7.05 13.96
C PRO A 129 -3.25 6.31 12.69
N ALA A 130 -2.39 6.95 11.89
CA ALA A 130 -1.81 6.38 10.67
C ALA A 130 -1.12 5.03 10.88
N LEU A 131 -0.59 4.76 12.08
CA LEU A 131 0.20 3.56 12.37
C LEU A 131 -0.61 2.42 12.99
N ILE A 132 -1.93 2.40 12.75
CA ILE A 132 -2.83 1.36 13.25
C ILE A 132 -2.34 -0.06 12.94
N GLN A 133 -1.76 -0.30 11.76
CA GLN A 133 -1.20 -1.61 11.40
C GLN A 133 -0.08 -2.03 12.36
N LEU A 134 0.87 -1.12 12.64
CA LEU A 134 2.01 -1.42 13.51
C LEU A 134 1.58 -1.57 14.96
N ARG A 135 0.58 -0.80 15.39
CA ARG A 135 -0.01 -0.94 16.73
C ARG A 135 -0.69 -2.29 16.92
N LEU A 136 -1.48 -2.73 15.94
CA LEU A 136 -2.07 -4.09 15.95
C LEU A 136 -0.99 -5.16 16.03
N ARG A 137 0.13 -5.00 15.30
CA ARG A 137 1.25 -5.95 15.36
C ARG A 137 2.00 -5.92 16.69
N ALA A 138 2.06 -4.78 17.37
CA ALA A 138 2.64 -4.70 18.71
C ALA A 138 1.79 -5.48 19.74
N LEU A 139 0.47 -5.49 19.58
CA LEU A 139 -0.46 -6.16 20.49
C LEU A 139 -0.62 -7.67 20.19
N TRP A 140 -0.67 -8.08 18.93
CA TRP A 140 -0.96 -9.47 18.51
C TRP A 140 0.15 -10.14 17.71
N GLY A 141 1.33 -9.52 17.66
CA GLY A 141 2.45 -9.98 16.86
C GLY A 141 2.27 -9.74 15.36
N VAL A 142 3.37 -9.82 14.63
CA VAL A 142 3.38 -9.74 13.16
C VAL A 142 2.79 -11.03 12.58
N SER A 143 1.47 -11.08 12.42
CA SER A 143 0.73 -12.32 12.13
C SER A 143 -0.50 -12.09 11.26
N ALA A 144 -1.05 -13.18 10.70
CA ALA A 144 -2.32 -13.13 9.97
C ALA A 144 -3.45 -12.56 10.85
N ARG A 145 -3.45 -12.86 12.16
CA ARG A 145 -4.44 -12.35 13.11
C ARG A 145 -4.42 -10.82 13.20
N ALA A 146 -3.24 -10.20 13.30
CA ALA A 146 -3.12 -8.75 13.33
C ALA A 146 -3.65 -8.10 12.03
N GLU A 147 -3.40 -8.73 10.89
CA GLU A 147 -3.91 -8.21 9.61
C GLU A 147 -5.41 -8.42 9.41
N VAL A 148 -5.96 -9.55 9.88
CA VAL A 148 -7.41 -9.76 9.90
C VAL A 148 -8.06 -8.68 10.76
N LEU A 149 -7.50 -8.34 11.92
CA LEU A 149 -8.01 -7.24 12.75
C LEU A 149 -7.94 -5.89 12.03
N ARG A 150 -6.86 -5.61 11.29
CA ARG A 150 -6.75 -4.39 10.46
C ARG A 150 -7.86 -4.32 9.43
N VAL A 151 -8.10 -5.42 8.71
CA VAL A 151 -9.18 -5.53 7.72
C VAL A 151 -10.55 -5.37 8.39
N MET A 152 -10.78 -5.99 9.54
CA MET A 152 -12.05 -5.90 10.27
C MET A 152 -12.33 -4.51 10.84
N LEU A 153 -11.31 -3.74 11.22
CA LEU A 153 -11.49 -2.34 11.62
C LEU A 153 -11.87 -1.45 10.43
N ALA A 154 -11.32 -1.69 9.25
CA ALA A 154 -11.64 -0.93 8.04
C ALA A 154 -13.01 -1.32 7.45
N GLU A 155 -13.24 -2.63 7.25
CA GLU A 155 -14.33 -3.17 6.42
C GLU A 155 -15.33 -4.02 7.21
N GLY A 156 -15.06 -4.34 8.47
CA GLY A 156 -15.84 -5.30 9.26
C GLY A 156 -17.23 -4.84 9.68
N HIS A 157 -17.71 -3.70 9.15
CA HIS A 157 -19.11 -3.28 9.27
C HIS A 157 -20.06 -4.19 8.45
N ARG A 158 -19.53 -4.88 7.44
CA ARG A 158 -20.24 -5.86 6.59
C ARG A 158 -19.66 -7.26 6.75
N PHE A 159 -20.41 -8.26 6.33
CA PHE A 159 -19.94 -9.64 6.25
C PHE A 159 -18.97 -9.82 5.08
N MET A 160 -17.85 -10.49 5.34
CA MET A 160 -16.78 -10.75 4.38
C MET A 160 -16.42 -12.23 4.34
N GLY A 161 -16.15 -12.75 3.14
CA GLY A 161 -15.68 -14.13 2.98
C GLY A 161 -14.18 -14.27 3.24
N ILE A 162 -13.73 -15.49 3.57
CA ILE A 162 -12.31 -15.81 3.81
C ILE A 162 -11.41 -15.36 2.65
N SER A 163 -11.82 -15.60 1.40
CA SER A 163 -11.02 -15.25 0.22
C SER A 163 -10.86 -13.73 0.05
N GLU A 164 -11.89 -12.96 0.41
CA GLU A 164 -11.85 -11.50 0.36
C GLU A 164 -10.93 -10.95 1.45
N VAL A 165 -11.09 -11.42 2.69
CA VAL A 165 -10.21 -11.03 3.81
C VAL A 165 -8.76 -11.38 3.51
N ALA A 166 -8.50 -12.56 2.93
CA ALA A 166 -7.14 -12.99 2.57
C ALA A 166 -6.48 -12.07 1.54
N ALA A 167 -7.25 -11.60 0.55
CA ALA A 167 -6.77 -10.65 -0.45
C ALA A 167 -6.40 -9.29 0.20
N LEU A 168 -7.29 -8.75 1.03
CA LEU A 168 -7.07 -7.45 1.72
C LEU A 168 -5.98 -7.52 2.80
N ALA A 169 -5.81 -8.68 3.44
CA ALA A 169 -4.77 -8.93 4.43
C ALA A 169 -3.40 -9.25 3.81
N ALA A 170 -3.33 -9.55 2.52
CA ALA A 170 -2.14 -10.06 1.83
C ALA A 170 -1.52 -11.29 2.54
N PHE A 171 -2.38 -12.24 2.92
CA PHE A 171 -2.01 -13.49 3.59
C PHE A 171 -2.64 -14.70 2.88
N GLY A 172 -2.12 -15.90 3.16
CA GLY A 172 -2.69 -17.15 2.69
C GLY A 172 -4.08 -17.43 3.29
N LYS A 173 -4.96 -18.08 2.51
CA LYS A 173 -6.35 -18.36 2.92
C LYS A 173 -6.44 -19.19 4.20
N ASP A 174 -5.56 -20.17 4.38
CA ASP A 174 -5.57 -21.05 5.55
C ASP A 174 -5.27 -20.28 6.84
N ALA A 175 -4.22 -19.45 6.83
CA ALA A 175 -3.85 -18.61 7.97
C ALA A 175 -4.94 -17.57 8.30
N VAL A 176 -5.60 -17.03 7.28
CA VAL A 176 -6.73 -16.12 7.45
C VAL A 176 -7.96 -16.84 8.01
N ALA A 177 -8.29 -18.02 7.49
CA ALA A 177 -9.41 -18.84 8.00
C ALA A 177 -9.21 -19.18 9.47
N GLU A 178 -8.02 -19.64 9.85
CA GLU A 178 -7.68 -19.94 11.24
C GLU A 178 -7.78 -18.70 12.14
N ALA A 179 -7.29 -17.55 11.67
CA ALA A 179 -7.40 -16.29 12.41
C ALA A 179 -8.87 -15.86 12.61
N LEU A 180 -9.70 -15.93 11.56
CA LEU A 180 -11.13 -15.61 11.63
C LEU A 180 -11.86 -16.54 12.60
N GLU A 181 -11.61 -17.84 12.52
CA GLU A 181 -12.18 -18.84 13.44
C GLU A 181 -11.81 -18.57 14.89
N ASN A 182 -10.54 -18.28 15.17
CA ASN A 182 -10.08 -18.01 16.53
C ASN A 182 -10.68 -16.70 17.08
N LEU A 183 -10.79 -15.66 16.26
CA LEU A 183 -11.40 -14.39 16.68
C LEU A 183 -12.92 -14.50 16.85
N GLN A 184 -13.58 -15.33 16.05
CA GLN A 184 -15.00 -15.69 16.22
C GLN A 184 -15.22 -16.47 17.52
N ARG A 185 -14.40 -17.50 17.78
CA ARG A 185 -14.44 -18.27 19.04
C ARG A 185 -14.16 -17.40 20.26
N GLY A 186 -13.28 -16.40 20.11
CA GLY A 186 -13.02 -15.37 21.12
C GLY A 186 -14.13 -14.34 21.29
N GLY A 187 -15.22 -14.42 20.51
CA GLY A 187 -16.40 -13.57 20.62
C GLY A 187 -16.23 -12.18 20.01
N LEU A 188 -15.12 -11.89 19.32
CA LEU A 188 -14.88 -10.60 18.68
C LEU A 188 -15.60 -10.47 17.34
N LEU A 189 -15.66 -11.58 16.58
CA LEU A 189 -16.32 -11.64 15.29
C LEU A 189 -17.64 -12.40 15.37
N GLU A 190 -18.59 -11.96 14.55
CA GLU A 190 -19.79 -12.73 14.23
C GLU A 190 -19.57 -13.52 12.95
N GLU A 191 -20.20 -14.69 12.88
CA GLU A 191 -20.18 -15.56 11.70
C GLU A 191 -21.60 -15.78 11.18
N ALA A 192 -21.73 -15.80 9.86
CA ALA A 192 -22.94 -16.23 9.17
C ALA A 192 -22.59 -17.15 7.98
N GLY A 193 -23.61 -17.78 7.42
CA GLY A 193 -23.50 -18.62 6.23
C GLY A 193 -23.44 -20.12 6.53
N ALA A 194 -23.35 -20.92 5.45
CA ALA A 194 -23.24 -22.38 5.51
C ALA A 194 -21.78 -22.83 5.38
N ARG A 195 -21.48 -24.11 5.65
CA ARG A 195 -20.13 -24.68 5.80
C ARG A 195 -19.09 -24.24 4.74
N ASN A 196 -19.50 -24.06 3.49
CA ASN A 196 -18.61 -23.67 2.37
C ASN A 196 -18.65 -22.17 2.00
N LEU A 197 -19.52 -21.39 2.64
CA LEU A 197 -19.74 -19.96 2.39
C LEU A 197 -19.80 -19.22 3.74
N ARG A 198 -18.81 -19.47 4.59
CA ARG A 198 -18.67 -18.79 5.87
C ARG A 198 -18.23 -17.35 5.63
N VAL A 199 -18.96 -16.43 6.24
CA VAL A 199 -18.68 -15.00 6.20
C VAL A 199 -18.61 -14.44 7.61
N PHE A 200 -17.76 -13.44 7.80
CA PHE A 200 -17.44 -12.89 9.12
C PHE A 200 -17.61 -11.37 9.11
N ARG A 201 -18.05 -10.81 10.25
CA ARG A 201 -18.05 -9.36 10.49
C ARG A 201 -17.57 -9.04 11.90
N LEU A 202 -17.19 -7.79 12.16
CA LEU A 202 -16.76 -7.35 13.48
C LEU A 202 -17.99 -7.12 14.37
N GLY A 203 -18.20 -8.00 15.36
CA GLY A 203 -19.32 -7.91 16.30
C GLY A 203 -19.07 -6.96 17.47
N ARG A 204 -17.81 -6.92 17.96
CA ARG A 204 -17.42 -6.11 19.13
C ARG A 204 -16.43 -5.00 18.77
N ARG A 205 -16.83 -4.10 17.87
CA ARG A 205 -15.97 -2.98 17.44
C ARG A 205 -15.55 -2.09 18.61
N GLY A 206 -16.47 -1.72 19.50
CA GLY A 206 -16.18 -0.84 20.63
C GLY A 206 -15.07 -1.40 21.53
N ASP A 207 -15.14 -2.69 21.88
CA ASP A 207 -14.13 -3.36 22.71
C ASP A 207 -12.76 -3.37 22.03
N LEU A 208 -12.71 -3.65 20.72
CA LEU A 208 -11.47 -3.64 19.95
C LEU A 208 -10.87 -2.23 19.87
N VAL A 209 -11.68 -1.21 19.57
CA VAL A 209 -11.23 0.18 19.49
C VAL A 209 -10.75 0.69 20.85
N ALA A 210 -11.42 0.32 21.94
CA ALA A 210 -10.98 0.67 23.29
C ALA A 210 -9.60 0.09 23.63
N LEU A 211 -9.29 -1.11 23.13
CA LEU A 211 -7.99 -1.76 23.31
C LEU A 211 -6.90 -1.20 22.39
N VAL A 212 -7.25 -0.90 21.14
CA VAL A 212 -6.30 -0.47 20.11
C VAL A 212 -6.06 1.05 20.16
N GLY A 213 -6.97 1.84 20.70
CA GLY A 213 -6.87 3.31 20.75
C GLY A 213 -7.27 3.98 19.44
N THR A 214 -6.83 5.24 19.25
CA THR A 214 -7.28 6.12 18.17
C THR A 214 -7.11 5.48 16.79
N GLU A 215 -8.22 5.42 16.05
CA GLU A 215 -8.28 4.92 14.68
C GLU A 215 -7.93 6.02 13.67
N PRO A 216 -7.40 5.68 12.50
CA PRO A 216 -7.35 6.59 11.37
C PRO A 216 -8.76 6.86 10.83
N ASP A 217 -8.87 7.89 9.99
CA ASP A 217 -10.06 8.10 9.18
C ASP A 217 -10.11 7.03 8.07
N TRP A 218 -10.94 6.00 8.28
CA TRP A 218 -11.11 4.91 7.32
C TRP A 218 -11.72 5.35 5.99
N GLN A 219 -12.44 6.49 5.93
CA GLN A 219 -12.99 7.03 4.68
C GLN A 219 -11.92 7.73 3.84
N ARG A 220 -10.91 8.31 4.50
CA ARG A 220 -9.74 8.90 3.84
C ARG A 220 -8.62 7.90 3.60
N SER A 221 -8.71 6.71 4.21
CA SER A 221 -7.70 5.66 4.08
C SER A 221 -7.88 4.87 2.78
N TRP A 222 -6.76 4.41 2.24
CA TRP A 222 -6.71 3.70 0.96
C TRP A 222 -6.16 2.29 1.14
N PRO A 223 -6.61 1.30 0.35
CA PRO A 223 -5.93 0.02 0.27
C PRO A 223 -4.64 0.21 -0.56
N TRP A 224 -3.58 0.66 0.10
CA TRP A 224 -2.27 0.92 -0.52
C TRP A 224 -1.69 -0.24 -1.35
N PRO A 225 -1.92 -1.53 -1.03
CA PRO A 225 -1.57 -2.63 -1.93
C PRO A 225 -2.18 -2.53 -3.33
N ASP A 226 -3.32 -1.86 -3.48
CA ASP A 226 -3.95 -1.59 -4.78
C ASP A 226 -3.51 -0.22 -5.33
N VAL A 227 -3.41 0.82 -4.48
CA VAL A 227 -3.11 2.20 -4.92
C VAL A 227 -1.66 2.41 -5.35
N LEU A 228 -0.67 1.89 -4.62
CA LEU A 228 0.74 2.16 -4.94
C LEU A 228 1.19 1.56 -6.29
N PRO A 229 0.79 0.32 -6.68
CA PRO A 229 1.10 -0.19 -8.01
C PRO A 229 0.48 0.65 -9.13
N ILE A 230 -0.72 1.20 -8.89
CA ILE A 230 -1.41 2.11 -9.79
C ILE A 230 -0.60 3.41 -9.96
N MET A 231 -0.11 4.00 -8.87
CA MET A 231 0.77 5.18 -8.90
C MET A 231 2.05 4.95 -9.71
N VAL A 232 2.72 3.82 -9.47
CA VAL A 232 3.91 3.42 -10.24
C VAL A 232 3.56 3.29 -11.73
N GLY A 233 2.41 2.68 -12.05
CA GLY A 233 1.94 2.55 -13.42
C GLY A 233 1.66 3.89 -14.12
N ILE A 234 1.10 4.87 -13.40
CA ILE A 234 0.91 6.26 -13.90
C ILE A 234 2.26 6.90 -14.20
N LEU A 235 3.21 6.78 -13.27
CA LEU A 235 4.53 7.38 -13.43
C LEU A 235 5.26 6.78 -14.64
N ASP A 236 5.30 5.45 -14.75
CA ASP A 236 5.88 4.76 -15.91
C ASP A 236 5.18 5.15 -17.22
N ALA A 237 3.87 5.42 -17.21
CA ALA A 237 3.13 5.87 -18.37
C ALA A 237 3.43 7.35 -18.72
N SER A 238 3.68 8.19 -17.73
CA SER A 238 4.06 9.60 -17.93
C SER A 238 5.44 9.74 -18.58
N GLU A 239 6.35 8.81 -18.27
CA GLU A 239 7.74 8.76 -18.72
C GLU A 239 7.94 7.91 -20.00
N LEU A 240 6.85 7.56 -20.69
CA LEU A 240 6.96 6.89 -21.99
C LEU A 240 7.82 7.73 -22.95
N PRO A 241 8.73 7.09 -23.71
CA PRO A 241 9.61 7.78 -24.64
C PRO A 241 8.82 8.50 -25.72
N ASP A 242 9.49 9.42 -26.43
CA ASP A 242 8.90 10.14 -27.55
C ASP A 242 8.34 9.17 -28.59
N MET A 243 7.04 9.31 -28.87
CA MET A 243 6.30 8.49 -29.81
C MET A 243 5.12 9.28 -30.37
N SER A 244 4.50 8.79 -31.45
CA SER A 244 3.32 9.44 -32.01
C SER A 244 2.16 9.46 -31.00
N PRO A 245 1.29 10.49 -31.02
CA PRO A 245 0.17 10.58 -30.07
C PRO A 245 -0.72 9.33 -30.05
N LEU A 246 -0.97 8.73 -31.22
CA LEU A 246 -1.77 7.51 -31.33
C LEU A 246 -1.06 6.29 -30.72
N ALA A 247 0.27 6.17 -30.89
CA ALA A 247 1.06 5.12 -30.26
C ALA A 247 1.07 5.29 -28.73
N ARG A 248 1.23 6.52 -28.24
CA ARG A 248 1.15 6.85 -26.81
C ARG A 248 -0.21 6.48 -26.23
N ALA A 249 -1.30 6.84 -26.91
CA ALA A 249 -2.65 6.48 -26.49
C ALA A 249 -2.85 4.96 -26.40
N ALA A 250 -2.39 4.21 -27.42
CA ALA A 250 -2.50 2.75 -27.44
C ALA A 250 -1.72 2.08 -26.29
N GLU A 251 -0.52 2.54 -26.00
CA GLU A 251 0.31 2.00 -24.90
C GLU A 251 -0.28 2.34 -23.51
N ILE A 252 -0.75 3.57 -23.31
CA ILE A 252 -1.44 3.96 -22.07
C ILE A 252 -2.72 3.13 -21.89
N GLN A 253 -3.51 2.90 -22.95
CA GLN A 253 -4.69 2.03 -22.87
C GLN A 253 -4.34 0.59 -22.53
N ARG A 254 -3.23 0.07 -23.07
CA ARG A 254 -2.74 -1.27 -22.75
C ARG A 254 -2.45 -1.39 -21.26
N ARG A 255 -1.69 -0.43 -20.71
CA ARG A 255 -1.45 -0.32 -19.27
C ARG A 255 -2.76 -0.19 -18.51
N LEU A 256 -3.67 0.72 -18.93
CA LEU A 256 -5.04 0.91 -18.38
C LEU A 256 -5.83 -0.37 -18.17
N ARG A 257 -5.70 -1.35 -19.07
CA ARG A 257 -6.37 -2.64 -18.90
C ARG A 257 -5.80 -3.49 -17.77
N GLU A 258 -4.51 -3.37 -17.44
CA GLU A 258 -3.84 -4.19 -16.42
C GLU A 258 -4.28 -3.83 -14.99
N TRP A 259 -4.31 -2.54 -14.65
CA TRP A 259 -4.81 -1.97 -13.38
C TRP A 259 -6.33 -1.76 -13.31
N ARG A 260 -7.12 -1.93 -14.38
CA ARG A 260 -8.60 -1.78 -14.34
C ARG A 260 -9.26 -2.60 -13.22
N PRO A 261 -8.88 -3.86 -12.93
CA PRO A 261 -9.45 -4.61 -11.82
C PRO A 261 -9.18 -3.99 -10.44
N ALA A 262 -8.01 -3.36 -10.26
CA ALA A 262 -7.65 -2.68 -9.01
C ALA A 262 -8.44 -1.36 -8.87
N LEU A 263 -8.55 -0.57 -9.95
CA LEU A 263 -9.40 0.62 -9.98
C LEU A 263 -10.86 0.29 -9.65
N ALA A 264 -11.39 -0.81 -10.19
CA ALA A 264 -12.75 -1.27 -9.87
C ALA A 264 -12.94 -1.62 -8.39
N ARG A 265 -11.94 -2.24 -7.73
CA ARG A 265 -11.98 -2.50 -6.28
C ARG A 265 -11.97 -1.22 -5.45
N LEU A 266 -11.32 -0.17 -5.94
CA LEU A 266 -11.33 1.17 -5.33
C LEU A 266 -12.65 1.91 -5.54
N GLY A 267 -13.62 1.33 -6.25
CA GLY A 267 -14.84 2.01 -6.67
C GLY A 267 -14.58 3.12 -7.70
N ILE A 268 -13.40 3.12 -8.34
CA ILE A 268 -13.02 4.10 -9.35
C ILE A 268 -13.45 3.57 -10.71
N VAL A 269 -14.53 4.14 -11.23
CA VAL A 269 -14.92 3.92 -12.62
C VAL A 269 -14.14 4.88 -13.48
N THR A 270 -13.31 4.34 -14.36
CA THR A 270 -12.81 5.14 -15.48
C THR A 270 -13.98 5.33 -16.43
N GLY A 271 -14.63 6.49 -16.36
CA GLY A 271 -15.67 6.87 -17.31
C GLY A 271 -15.14 6.88 -18.75
N ALA A 272 -15.88 7.48 -19.69
CA ALA A 272 -15.37 7.69 -21.03
C ALA A 272 -14.18 8.68 -20.98
N LEU A 273 -12.95 8.17 -20.85
CA LEU A 273 -11.72 8.96 -20.90
C LEU A 273 -11.47 9.60 -22.27
N GLY A 274 -12.40 9.48 -23.21
CA GLY A 274 -12.25 9.84 -24.62
C GLY A 274 -11.84 8.64 -25.49
N THR A 275 -11.82 8.88 -26.81
CA THR A 275 -11.37 7.92 -27.82
C THR A 275 -10.32 8.57 -28.73
N GLY A 276 -9.42 7.79 -29.30
CA GLY A 276 -8.40 8.33 -30.21
C GLY A 276 -7.48 9.32 -29.50
N LEU A 277 -7.39 10.57 -30.00
CA LEU A 277 -6.53 11.60 -29.43
C LEU A 277 -7.11 12.25 -28.17
N ASP A 278 -8.44 12.34 -28.05
CA ASP A 278 -9.12 12.90 -26.86
C ASP A 278 -8.85 12.05 -25.62
N PHE A 279 -8.49 10.78 -25.81
CA PHE A 279 -8.10 9.86 -24.74
C PHE A 279 -6.94 10.38 -23.89
N LEU A 280 -5.94 11.02 -24.50
CA LEU A 280 -4.76 11.48 -23.78
C LEU A 280 -5.11 12.58 -22.78
N GLY A 281 -5.90 13.56 -23.20
CA GLY A 281 -6.35 14.65 -22.31
C GLY A 281 -7.21 14.12 -21.15
N GLY A 282 -8.15 13.23 -21.45
CA GLY A 282 -8.98 12.60 -20.40
C GLY A 282 -8.17 11.74 -19.43
N TYR A 283 -7.13 11.06 -19.92
CA TYR A 283 -6.20 10.30 -19.08
C TYR A 283 -5.40 11.20 -18.14
N GLU A 284 -4.79 12.27 -18.65
CA GLU A 284 -3.98 13.20 -17.84
C GLU A 284 -4.81 13.89 -16.75
N GLU A 285 -6.05 14.28 -17.05
CA GLU A 285 -6.96 14.85 -16.06
C GLU A 285 -7.33 13.83 -14.98
N PHE A 286 -7.66 12.60 -15.38
CA PHE A 286 -7.97 11.52 -14.47
C PHE A 286 -6.80 11.22 -13.52
N THR A 287 -5.56 11.12 -14.02
CA THR A 287 -4.39 10.80 -13.21
C THR A 287 -4.01 11.94 -12.27
N ARG A 288 -4.15 13.20 -12.67
CA ARG A 288 -3.99 14.36 -11.78
C ARG A 288 -4.98 14.30 -10.62
N GLN A 289 -6.25 14.06 -10.89
CA GLN A 289 -7.27 13.95 -9.83
C GLN A 289 -7.00 12.77 -8.90
N ALA A 290 -6.63 11.61 -9.45
CA ALA A 290 -6.35 10.41 -8.66
C ALA A 290 -5.11 10.59 -7.75
N LEU A 291 -3.97 11.04 -8.31
CA LEU A 291 -2.76 11.31 -7.54
C LEU A 291 -2.92 12.48 -6.57
N GLY A 292 -3.63 13.54 -6.95
CA GLY A 292 -3.94 14.67 -6.07
C GLY A 292 -4.74 14.24 -4.84
N LYS A 293 -5.70 13.33 -5.01
CA LYS A 293 -6.48 12.76 -3.91
C LYS A 293 -5.63 11.84 -3.02
N TRP A 294 -4.83 10.96 -3.61
CA TRP A 294 -4.02 10.01 -2.85
C TRP A 294 -2.80 10.63 -2.19
N SER A 295 -2.26 11.74 -2.70
CA SER A 295 -1.15 12.47 -2.07
C SER A 295 -1.58 13.27 -0.84
N GLY A 296 -2.89 13.47 -0.65
CA GLY A 296 -3.43 14.33 0.40
C GLY A 296 -3.25 15.82 0.13
N VAL A 297 -2.72 16.20 -1.04
CA VAL A 297 -2.44 17.60 -1.44
C VAL A 297 -3.63 18.27 -2.15
N GLY A 298 -4.73 17.55 -2.44
CA GLY A 298 -5.93 18.15 -3.07
C GLY A 298 -7.28 17.56 -2.64
N GLN A 299 -8.29 18.42 -2.47
CA GLN A 299 -9.71 18.04 -2.42
C GLN A 299 -10.27 17.91 -3.85
N ALA A 300 -10.01 16.81 -4.54
CA ALA A 300 -10.67 16.52 -5.81
C ALA A 300 -11.54 15.26 -5.68
N ALA A 301 -12.83 15.40 -5.99
CA ALA A 301 -13.73 14.26 -6.13
C ALA A 301 -13.29 13.44 -7.36
N ILE A 302 -13.27 12.11 -7.23
CA ILE A 302 -13.16 11.22 -8.39
C ILE A 302 -14.56 11.18 -9.01
N PRO A 303 -14.76 11.47 -10.30
CA PRO A 303 -16.04 11.22 -10.95
C PRO A 303 -16.39 9.73 -10.78
N ALA A 304 -17.58 9.48 -10.24
CA ALA A 304 -18.12 8.14 -10.07
C ALA A 304 -18.34 7.43 -11.42
#